data_AF-C3QSL5-F1
#
_entry.id   AF-C3QSL5-F1
#
_cell.length_a   1.000
_cell.length_b   1.000
_cell.length_c   1.000
_cell.angle_alpha   90.00
_cell.angle_beta   90.00
_cell.angle_gamma   90.00
#
_symmetry.space_group_name_H-M   'P 1'
#
loop_
_entity.id
_entity.type
_entity.pdbx_description
1 polymer ?
#
loop_
_entity_poly.entity_id
_entity_poly.type
_entity_poly.pdbx_seq_one_letter_code
_entity_poly.pdbx_strand_id
1 'polypeptide(L)'
;METVKKLRWCPDVIHCHGWMTALAPLYIKKAYKDEPSFRDAKVVFSVYEDDFKSTLSDDFAAKLMLKGISKKDLGDLKEPVDYAALCKLAVDYSDGVIQNSEKVDESIIEYARQSGKLVLDYQNPENYADACNEFYDQVWDATANEEE
;
A
#
# COMPACT_ATOMS: atom_id res chain seq x y z
N MET A 1 11.18 6.55 -6.80
CA MET A 1 11.07 7.72 -5.90
C MET A 1 12.06 8.81 -6.29
N GLU A 2 13.37 8.57 -6.31
CA GLU A 2 14.39 9.59 -6.67
C GLU A 2 14.15 10.34 -7.99
N THR A 3 13.65 9.66 -9.03
CA THR A 3 13.32 10.32 -10.30
C THR A 3 12.19 11.34 -10.16
N VAL A 4 11.14 11.03 -9.38
CA VAL A 4 10.01 11.95 -9.11
C VAL A 4 10.50 13.20 -8.39
N LYS A 5 11.38 13.02 -7.39
CA LYS A 5 12.04 14.13 -6.68
C LYS A 5 12.83 15.02 -7.63
N LYS A 6 13.62 14.43 -8.53
CA LYS A 6 14.43 15.16 -9.53
C LYS A 6 13.56 15.95 -10.51
N LEU A 7 12.41 15.39 -10.90
CA LEU A 7 11.47 16.02 -11.82
C LEU A 7 10.54 17.03 -11.11
N ARG A 8 10.57 17.12 -9.78
CA ARG A 8 9.62 17.92 -8.97
C ARG A 8 8.16 17.65 -9.31
N TRP A 9 7.87 16.41 -9.69
CA TRP A 9 6.50 15.97 -9.93
C TRP A 9 5.87 15.60 -8.59
N CYS A 10 4.63 16.02 -8.35
CA CYS A 10 3.85 15.70 -7.17
C CYS A 10 2.68 14.83 -7.63
N PRO A 11 2.78 13.49 -7.55
CA PRO A 11 1.65 12.63 -7.84
C PRO A 11 0.54 12.80 -6.81
N ASP A 12 -0.70 12.87 -7.29
CA ASP A 12 -1.89 12.86 -6.44
C ASP A 12 -2.11 11.46 -5.85
N VAL A 13 -1.99 10.41 -6.69
CA VAL A 13 -2.14 9.01 -6.29
C VAL A 13 -0.95 8.18 -6.79
N ILE A 14 -0.43 7.32 -5.92
CA ILE A 14 0.63 6.34 -6.20
C ILE A 14 0.04 4.95 -6.02
N HIS A 15 -0.10 4.22 -7.13
CA HIS A 15 -0.57 2.84 -7.10
C HIS A 15 0.61 1.86 -7.05
N CYS A 16 0.67 1.08 -5.97
CA CYS A 16 1.64 0.02 -5.72
C CYS A 16 1.04 -1.34 -6.10
N HIS A 17 1.58 -1.97 -7.14
CA HIS A 17 1.07 -3.24 -7.65
C HIS A 17 1.77 -4.45 -7.02
N GLY A 18 1.04 -5.18 -6.17
CA GLY A 18 1.42 -6.50 -5.68
C GLY A 18 2.57 -6.51 -4.69
N TRP A 19 2.88 -7.71 -4.18
CA TRP A 19 3.81 -7.89 -3.06
C TRP A 19 5.23 -7.39 -3.32
N MET A 20 5.69 -7.36 -4.57
CA MET A 20 7.00 -6.79 -4.92
C MET A 20 7.11 -5.31 -4.56
N THR A 21 5.98 -4.61 -4.46
CA THR A 21 5.90 -3.19 -4.09
C THR A 21 5.36 -2.95 -2.67
N ALA A 22 5.14 -4.00 -1.87
CA ALA A 22 4.50 -3.90 -0.54
C ALA A 22 5.24 -3.01 0.47
N LEU A 23 6.55 -2.75 0.26
CA LEU A 23 7.32 -1.83 1.10
C LEU A 23 7.21 -0.36 0.66
N ALA A 24 6.76 -0.11 -0.56
CA ALA A 24 6.64 1.25 -1.08
C ALA A 24 5.64 2.10 -0.26
N PRO A 25 4.44 1.61 0.13
CA PRO A 25 3.53 2.36 1.00
C PRO A 25 4.18 2.83 2.30
N LEU A 26 4.84 1.93 3.03
CA LEU A 26 5.57 2.24 4.26
C LEU A 26 6.61 3.35 4.01
N TYR A 27 7.42 3.20 2.96
CA TYR A 27 8.47 4.16 2.66
C TYR A 27 7.90 5.52 2.29
N ILE A 28 6.85 5.59 1.46
CA ILE A 28 6.20 6.84 1.07
C ILE A 28 5.67 7.56 2.32
N LYS A 29 4.91 6.87 3.17
CA LYS A 29 4.25 7.46 4.34
C LYS A 29 5.19 7.73 5.53
N LYS A 30 6.40 7.15 5.55
CA LYS A 30 7.36 7.32 6.67
C LYS A 30 8.67 7.96 6.24
N ALA A 31 9.42 7.30 5.37
CA ALA A 31 10.76 7.75 4.98
C ALA A 31 10.71 9.01 4.09
N TYR A 32 9.68 9.16 3.27
CA TYR A 32 9.52 10.26 2.32
C TYR A 32 8.41 11.26 2.72
N LYS A 33 7.84 11.14 3.91
CA LYS A 33 6.72 11.99 4.36
C LYS A 33 7.01 13.50 4.33
N ASP A 34 8.26 13.88 4.59
CA ASP A 34 8.68 15.29 4.66
C ASP A 34 9.03 15.85 3.26
N GLU A 35 9.07 14.99 2.25
CA GLU A 35 9.36 15.38 0.87
C GLU A 35 8.12 16.00 0.22
N PRO A 36 8.19 17.24 -0.29
CA PRO A 36 7.03 17.92 -0.89
C PRO A 36 6.37 17.12 -2.01
N SER A 37 7.13 16.32 -2.76
CA SER A 37 6.59 15.49 -3.83
C SER A 37 5.72 14.32 -3.36
N PHE A 38 5.82 13.88 -2.10
CA PHE A 38 5.16 12.66 -1.63
C PHE A 38 4.28 12.86 -0.40
N ARG A 39 4.42 14.01 0.28
CA ARG A 39 3.70 14.33 1.52
C ARG A 39 2.19 14.15 1.38
N ASP A 40 1.65 14.70 0.29
CA ASP A 40 0.19 14.77 0.09
C ASP A 40 -0.30 13.64 -0.83
N ALA A 41 0.62 12.80 -1.32
CA ALA A 41 0.29 11.70 -2.21
C ALA A 41 -0.51 10.62 -1.49
N LYS A 42 -1.61 10.19 -2.12
CA LYS A 42 -2.38 9.04 -1.69
C LYS A 42 -1.75 7.76 -2.22
N VAL A 43 -1.88 6.68 -1.47
CA VAL A 43 -1.28 5.39 -1.79
C VAL A 43 -2.37 4.36 -1.96
N VAL A 44 -2.42 3.73 -3.12
CA VAL A 44 -3.28 2.58 -3.38
C VAL A 44 -2.41 1.33 -3.50
N PHE A 45 -2.84 0.23 -2.91
CA PHE A 45 -2.13 -1.05 -3.00
C PHE A 45 -3.03 -2.13 -3.60
N SER A 46 -2.54 -2.85 -4.61
CA SER A 46 -3.30 -3.96 -5.20
C SER A 46 -2.76 -5.32 -4.77
N VAL A 47 -3.68 -6.22 -4.45
CA VAL A 47 -3.42 -7.61 -4.07
C VAL A 47 -3.76 -8.51 -5.24
N TYR A 48 -2.92 -9.51 -5.48
CA TYR A 48 -3.08 -10.49 -6.56
C TYR A 48 -3.16 -11.91 -6.01
N GLU A 49 -3.53 -12.87 -6.86
CA GLU A 49 -3.52 -14.30 -6.54
C GLU A 49 -2.08 -14.82 -6.30
N ASP A 50 -1.12 -14.28 -7.05
CA ASP A 50 0.27 -14.72 -7.00
C ASP A 50 0.92 -14.33 -5.66
N ASP A 51 1.32 -15.35 -4.92
CA ASP A 51 1.96 -15.24 -3.62
C ASP A 51 3.34 -15.91 -3.62
N PHE A 52 4.16 -15.58 -2.62
CA PHE A 52 5.36 -16.34 -2.35
C PHE A 52 5.07 -17.31 -1.19
N LYS A 53 5.49 -18.58 -1.35
CA LYS A 53 5.21 -19.65 -0.36
C LYS A 53 6.25 -19.76 0.76
N SER A 54 7.41 -19.14 0.57
CA SER A 54 8.48 -19.11 1.58
C SER A 54 8.25 -17.96 2.57
N THR A 55 9.11 -17.85 3.56
CA THR A 55 9.19 -16.64 4.39
C THR A 55 10.38 -15.79 3.98
N LEU A 56 10.33 -14.51 4.33
CA LEU A 56 11.46 -13.61 4.22
C LEU A 56 12.48 -13.90 5.32
N SER A 57 13.66 -13.31 5.17
CA SER A 57 14.80 -13.48 6.08
C SER A 57 14.48 -13.10 7.52
N ASP A 58 15.11 -13.75 8.49
CA ASP A 58 14.96 -13.48 9.94
C ASP A 58 15.52 -12.11 10.38
N ASP A 59 16.16 -11.37 9.47
CA ASP A 59 16.63 -10.00 9.66
C ASP A 59 15.86 -9.00 8.79
N PHE A 60 14.72 -9.40 8.24
CA PHE A 60 13.92 -8.59 7.32
C PHE A 60 13.53 -7.26 7.97
N ALA A 61 13.01 -7.26 9.20
CA ALA A 61 12.61 -6.04 9.90
C ALA A 61 13.78 -5.05 10.05
N ALA A 62 14.99 -5.54 10.29
CA ALA A 62 16.18 -4.71 10.37
C ALA A 62 16.55 -4.09 9.02
N LYS A 63 16.36 -4.82 7.91
CA LYS A 63 16.63 -4.34 6.55
C LYS A 63 15.65 -3.26 6.07
N LEU A 64 14.47 -3.16 6.66
CA LEU A 64 13.47 -2.13 6.34
C LEU A 64 13.80 -0.76 6.94
N MET A 65 14.76 -0.68 7.86
CA MET A 65 15.02 0.53 8.64
C MET A 65 15.69 1.61 7.78
N LEU A 66 14.88 2.55 7.31
CA LEU A 66 15.32 3.82 6.73
C LEU A 66 15.09 4.96 7.73
N LYS A 67 15.76 6.10 7.49
CA LYS A 67 15.51 7.32 8.26
C LYS A 67 14.01 7.65 8.20
N GLY A 68 13.37 7.80 9.36
CA GLY A 68 11.93 8.08 9.48
C GLY A 68 11.07 6.85 9.80
N ILE A 69 11.61 5.63 9.71
CA ILE A 69 10.94 4.39 10.09
C ILE A 69 11.47 3.94 11.45
N SER A 70 10.55 3.63 12.35
CA SER A 70 10.84 3.10 13.68
C SER A 70 10.25 1.70 13.85
N LYS A 71 10.68 0.98 14.89
CA LYS A 71 10.09 -0.33 15.22
C LYS A 71 8.59 -0.27 15.48
N LYS A 72 8.06 0.87 15.94
CA LYS A 72 6.62 1.05 16.16
C LYS A 72 5.84 1.03 14.84
N ASP A 73 6.46 1.49 13.77
CA ASP A 73 5.86 1.54 12.44
C ASP A 73 5.75 0.13 11.81
N LEU A 74 6.49 -0.84 12.32
CA LEU A 74 6.33 -2.25 11.92
C LEU A 74 5.24 -2.96 12.72
N GLY A 75 4.61 -2.31 13.70
CA GLY A 75 3.52 -2.88 14.50
C GLY A 75 3.88 -4.26 15.08
N ASP A 76 2.97 -5.21 14.86
CA ASP A 76 3.10 -6.60 15.28
C ASP A 76 3.69 -7.51 14.18
N LEU A 77 4.48 -6.96 13.25
CA LEU A 77 5.16 -7.75 12.21
C LEU A 77 6.07 -8.80 12.87
N LYS A 78 5.59 -10.05 12.92
CA LYS A 78 6.31 -11.19 13.49
C LYS A 78 7.21 -11.79 12.43
N GLU A 79 8.45 -12.08 12.81
CA GLU A 79 9.36 -12.88 12.02
C GLU A 79 9.14 -14.38 12.32
N PRO A 80 9.21 -15.25 11.30
CA PRO A 80 9.56 -14.94 9.91
C PRO A 80 8.37 -14.35 9.13
N VAL A 81 8.64 -13.33 8.29
CA VAL A 81 7.59 -12.59 7.57
C VAL A 81 7.13 -13.37 6.35
N ASP A 82 5.85 -13.73 6.31
CA ASP A 82 5.20 -14.37 5.15
C ASP A 82 4.49 -13.35 4.25
N TYR A 83 3.88 -13.86 3.18
CA TYR A 83 3.14 -13.05 2.19
C TYR A 83 2.02 -12.22 2.84
N ALA A 84 1.20 -12.86 3.68
CA ALA A 84 0.07 -12.19 4.30
C ALA A 84 0.53 -11.08 5.25
N ALA A 85 1.57 -11.33 6.06
CA ALA A 85 2.15 -10.33 6.95
C ALA A 85 2.74 -9.15 6.18
N LEU A 86 3.44 -9.39 5.07
CA LEU A 86 3.98 -8.34 4.22
C LEU A 86 2.88 -7.47 3.59
N CYS A 87 1.83 -8.10 3.06
CA CYS A 87 0.72 -7.39 2.45
C CYS A 87 -0.11 -6.62 3.47
N LYS A 88 -0.33 -7.15 4.69
CA LYS A 88 -1.01 -6.42 5.77
C LYS A 88 -0.24 -5.17 6.20
N LEU A 89 1.09 -5.25 6.25
CA LEU A 89 1.94 -4.07 6.45
C LEU A 89 1.74 -3.04 5.33
N ALA A 90 1.62 -3.48 4.06
CA ALA A 90 1.32 -2.56 2.96
C ALA A 90 -0.06 -1.90 3.11
N VAL A 91 -1.07 -2.66 3.54
CA VAL A 91 -2.43 -2.17 3.80
C VAL A 91 -2.42 -1.07 4.88
N ASP A 92 -1.67 -1.24 5.97
CA ASP A 92 -1.60 -0.25 7.06
C ASP A 92 -1.19 1.14 6.56
N TYR A 93 -0.28 1.17 5.57
CA TYR A 93 0.28 2.39 4.96
C TYR A 93 -0.36 2.80 3.64
N SER A 94 -1.45 2.17 3.25
CA SER A 94 -2.22 2.53 2.05
C SER A 94 -3.50 3.26 2.44
N ASP A 95 -3.97 4.15 1.57
CA ASP A 95 -5.25 4.86 1.72
C ASP A 95 -6.40 4.07 1.07
N GLY A 96 -6.10 3.23 0.07
CA GLY A 96 -7.04 2.29 -0.53
C GLY A 96 -6.40 0.98 -0.96
N VAL A 97 -7.21 -0.08 -1.05
CA VAL A 97 -6.77 -1.43 -1.44
C VAL A 97 -7.62 -1.94 -2.60
N ILE A 98 -7.00 -2.59 -3.59
CA ILE A 98 -7.70 -3.18 -4.73
C ILE A 98 -7.47 -4.69 -4.74
N GLN A 99 -8.55 -5.47 -4.80
CA GLN A 99 -8.48 -6.88 -5.14
C GLN A 99 -8.35 -7.03 -6.66
N ASN A 100 -7.15 -7.34 -7.14
CA ASN A 100 -6.82 -7.33 -8.56
C ASN A 100 -6.83 -8.70 -9.24
N SER A 101 -7.20 -9.74 -8.48
CA SER A 101 -7.43 -11.10 -8.98
C SER A 101 -8.75 -11.62 -8.41
N GLU A 102 -9.44 -12.47 -9.18
CA GLU A 102 -10.73 -13.04 -8.75
C GLU A 102 -10.58 -13.81 -7.43
N LYS A 103 -9.44 -14.47 -7.24
CA LYS A 103 -9.05 -15.15 -6.01
C LYS A 103 -7.81 -14.49 -5.44
N VAL A 104 -7.87 -14.11 -4.18
CA VAL A 104 -6.74 -13.62 -3.39
C VAL A 104 -6.83 -14.21 -2.00
N ASP A 105 -5.78 -14.04 -1.19
CA ASP A 105 -5.86 -14.34 0.23
C ASP A 105 -6.88 -13.40 0.90
N GLU A 106 -8.06 -13.95 1.21
CA GLU A 106 -9.18 -13.22 1.84
C GLU A 106 -8.78 -12.58 3.17
N SER A 107 -7.80 -13.14 3.88
CA SER A 107 -7.34 -12.57 5.16
C SER A 107 -6.71 -11.19 5.00
N ILE A 108 -6.19 -10.86 3.81
CA ILE A 108 -5.63 -9.54 3.50
C ILE A 108 -6.74 -8.54 3.21
N ILE A 109 -7.74 -8.94 2.42
CA ILE A 109 -8.86 -8.08 2.05
C ILE A 109 -9.76 -7.81 3.26
N GLU A 110 -10.04 -8.84 4.06
CA GLU A 110 -10.76 -8.73 5.32
C GLU A 110 -10.04 -7.78 6.29
N TYR A 111 -8.71 -7.92 6.40
CA TYR A 111 -7.89 -7.01 7.21
C TYR A 111 -7.99 -5.56 6.71
N ALA A 112 -7.96 -5.31 5.41
CA ALA A 112 -8.13 -3.97 4.84
C ALA A 112 -9.49 -3.35 5.22
N ARG A 113 -10.58 -4.11 5.10
CA ARG A 113 -11.92 -3.66 5.49
C ARG A 113 -12.00 -3.38 6.99
N GLN A 114 -11.45 -4.27 7.84
CA GLN A 114 -11.45 -4.11 9.29
C GLN A 114 -10.63 -2.90 9.76
N SER A 115 -9.56 -2.57 9.03
CA SER A 115 -8.74 -1.38 9.24
C SER A 115 -9.39 -0.08 8.73
N GLY A 116 -10.63 -0.15 8.22
CA GLY A 116 -11.38 1.01 7.73
C GLY A 116 -10.89 1.58 6.40
N LYS A 117 -10.04 0.84 5.66
CA LYS A 117 -9.54 1.26 4.36
C LYS A 117 -10.63 1.12 3.30
N LEU A 118 -10.60 1.99 2.29
CA LEU A 118 -11.40 1.79 1.09
C LEU A 118 -10.92 0.54 0.36
N VAL A 119 -11.86 -0.30 -0.09
CA VAL A 119 -11.56 -1.54 -0.79
C VAL A 119 -12.37 -1.60 -2.08
N LEU A 120 -11.67 -1.76 -3.20
CA LEU A 120 -12.27 -2.12 -4.49
C LEU A 120 -12.20 -3.63 -4.66
N ASP A 121 -13.36 -4.27 -4.66
CA ASP A 121 -13.47 -5.70 -4.97
C ASP A 121 -13.14 -5.98 -6.43
N TYR A 122 -12.88 -7.25 -6.75
CA TYR A 122 -12.48 -7.67 -8.09
C TYR A 122 -13.43 -7.17 -9.19
N GLN A 123 -12.83 -6.61 -10.24
CA GLN A 123 -13.53 -6.12 -11.43
C GLN A 123 -13.15 -6.94 -12.65
N ASN A 124 -14.12 -7.22 -13.51
CA ASN A 124 -13.87 -7.83 -14.81
C ASN A 124 -12.95 -6.89 -15.65
N PRO A 125 -12.02 -7.44 -16.46
CA PRO A 125 -11.20 -6.66 -17.39
C PRO A 125 -11.93 -5.58 -18.21
N GLU A 126 -13.20 -5.80 -18.58
CA GLU A 126 -14.00 -4.82 -19.33
C GLU A 126 -14.30 -3.54 -18.53
N ASN A 127 -14.51 -3.66 -17.22
CA ASN A 127 -14.90 -2.55 -16.34
C ASN A 127 -13.75 -2.06 -15.46
N TYR A 128 -12.62 -2.78 -15.44
CA TYR A 128 -11.51 -2.54 -14.52
C TYR A 128 -10.96 -1.11 -14.61
N ALA A 129 -10.81 -0.57 -15.82
CA ALA A 129 -10.27 0.77 -16.01
C ALA A 129 -11.17 1.85 -15.38
N ASP A 130 -12.47 1.78 -15.63
CA ASP A 130 -13.44 2.75 -15.11
C ASP A 130 -13.57 2.64 -13.58
N ALA A 131 -13.70 1.42 -13.07
CA ALA A 131 -13.78 1.17 -11.63
C ALA A 131 -12.52 1.62 -10.87
N CYS A 132 -11.32 1.42 -11.44
CA CYS A 132 -10.09 1.94 -10.84
C CYS A 132 -10.04 3.46 -10.85
N ASN A 133 -10.48 4.12 -11.92
CA ASN A 133 -10.52 5.58 -11.97
C ASN A 133 -11.46 6.14 -10.91
N GLU A 134 -12.69 5.62 -10.82
CA GLU A 134 -13.66 6.01 -9.78
C GLU A 134 -13.12 5.74 -8.37
N PHE A 135 -12.38 4.64 -8.19
CA PHE A 135 -11.76 4.32 -6.91
C PHE A 135 -10.62 5.28 -6.54
N TYR A 136 -9.81 5.73 -7.51
CA TYR A 136 -8.80 6.75 -7.25
C TYR A 136 -9.42 8.07 -6.81
N ASP A 137 -10.53 8.48 -7.44
CA ASP A 137 -11.27 9.68 -7.04
C ASP A 137 -11.80 9.54 -5.60
N GLN A 138 -12.37 8.38 -5.24
CA GLN A 138 -12.82 8.12 -3.86
C GLN A 138 -11.68 8.19 -2.83
N VAL A 139 -10.52 7.59 -3.15
CA VAL A 139 -9.35 7.62 -2.27
C VAL A 139 -8.80 9.03 -2.12
N TRP A 140 -8.83 9.82 -3.20
CA TRP A 140 -8.44 11.22 -3.19
C TRP A 140 -9.36 12.05 -2.28
N ASP A 141 -10.68 11.92 -2.45
CA ASP A 141 -11.67 12.73 -1.73
C ASP A 141 -11.81 12.36 -0.25
N ALA A 142 -11.73 11.07 0.10
CA ALA A 142 -11.96 10.59 1.46
C ALA A 142 -11.01 11.19 2.51
N THR A 143 -9.82 11.64 2.07
CA THR A 143 -8.79 12.19 2.94
C THR A 143 -8.68 13.71 2.88
N ALA A 144 -9.32 14.37 1.91
CA ALA A 144 -9.46 15.83 1.89
C ALA A 144 -10.38 16.32 3.02
N ASN A 145 -11.33 15.48 3.45
CA ASN A 145 -12.30 15.79 4.50
C ASN A 145 -11.78 15.60 5.94
N GLU A 146 -10.58 15.06 6.13
CA GLU A 146 -9.94 14.95 7.46
C GLU A 146 -9.12 16.20 7.82
N GLU A 147 -8.88 17.10 6.85
CA GLU A 147 -8.06 18.32 7.02
C GLU A 147 -8.89 19.63 7.17
N GLU A 148 -10.23 19.55 7.20
CA GLU A 148 -11.16 20.64 7.58
C GLU A 148 -11.66 20.51 9.03
#